data_AF-A0AAE0E2E4-F1
#
_entry.id   AF-A0AAE0E2E4-F1
#
_cell.length_a   1.000
_cell.length_b   1.000
_cell.length_c   1.000
_cell.angle_alpha   90.00
_cell.angle_beta   90.00
_cell.angle_gamma   90.00
#
_symmetry.space_group_name_H-M   'P 1'
#
loop_
_entity.id
_entity.type
_entity.pdbx_description
1 polymer ?
#
loop_
_entity_poly.entity_id
_entity_poly.type
_entity_poly.pdbx_seq_one_letter_code
_entity_poly.pdbx_strand_id
1 'polypeptide(L)'
;MHSIMSSMPSQKNGFRVHCPKQRFRLITTNVTGCLNSCLRLARKLSMMTLAEFIRDMLQLWYCDRHRAAQSMRHQLTDAVQLVISKCIEKCSYITVTLVDWNIFLVKVKRDQWMVNMLQKTCTCKKFQMD
;
A
#
# COMPACT_ATOMS: atom_id res chain seq x y z
N MET A 1 6.66 -2.68 -56.09
CA MET A 1 8.11 -2.77 -55.82
C MET A 1 8.80 -1.90 -56.84
N HIS A 2 9.67 -0.99 -56.40
CA HIS A 2 10.40 0.06 -57.14
C HIS A 2 9.77 1.45 -57.16
N SER A 3 10.64 2.42 -56.81
CA SER A 3 10.51 3.88 -56.89
C SER A 3 9.44 4.47 -55.97
N ILE A 4 9.77 5.21 -54.91
CA ILE A 4 10.42 6.52 -54.95
C ILE A 4 11.24 6.70 -53.65
N MET A 5 12.54 6.43 -53.71
CA MET A 5 13.53 7.00 -52.77
C MET A 5 14.57 7.72 -53.61
N SER A 6 14.29 8.97 -53.93
CA SER A 6 15.29 9.89 -54.44
C SER A 6 14.80 11.29 -54.13
N SER A 7 15.41 11.89 -53.10
CA SER A 7 15.82 13.31 -53.02
C SER A 7 15.82 13.78 -51.56
N MET A 8 16.90 14.48 -51.18
CA MET A 8 17.04 15.40 -50.02
C MET A 8 17.66 14.81 -48.74
N PRO A 9 18.51 15.59 -48.03
CA PRO A 9 19.93 15.28 -47.95
C PRO A 9 20.38 14.83 -46.57
N SER A 10 21.54 14.16 -46.58
CA SER A 10 22.34 13.83 -45.40
C SER A 10 22.76 15.11 -44.67
N GLN A 11 22.19 15.34 -43.49
CA GLN A 11 22.88 16.10 -42.45
C GLN A 11 23.41 15.12 -41.40
N LYS A 12 24.72 14.88 -41.49
CA LYS A 12 25.53 14.27 -40.45
C LYS A 12 25.55 15.24 -39.26
N ASN A 13 25.01 14.81 -38.13
CA ASN A 13 25.55 15.21 -36.84
C ASN A 13 25.70 13.95 -35.98
N GLY A 14 26.94 13.72 -35.55
CA GLY A 14 27.38 12.50 -34.88
C GLY A 14 26.84 12.41 -33.46
N PHE A 15 26.22 11.27 -33.17
CA PHE A 15 26.63 10.28 -32.17
C PHE A 15 25.57 9.17 -32.24
N ARG A 16 25.75 8.23 -33.18
CA ARG A 16 24.86 7.06 -33.28
C ARG A 16 25.32 6.02 -32.26
N VAL A 17 24.68 6.00 -31.10
CA VAL A 17 24.70 4.80 -30.24
C VAL A 17 23.78 3.77 -30.89
N HIS A 18 24.38 2.73 -31.47
CA HIS A 18 23.63 1.62 -32.05
C HIS A 18 23.00 0.80 -30.93
N CYS A 19 21.67 0.84 -30.81
CA CYS A 19 20.92 -0.01 -29.90
C CYS A 19 20.09 -1.00 -30.74
N PRO A 20 20.33 -2.31 -30.67
CA PRO A 20 19.79 -3.30 -31.61
C PRO A 20 18.36 -3.74 -31.29
N LYS A 21 17.61 -3.01 -30.45
CA LYS A 21 16.22 -3.33 -30.12
C LYS A 21 15.25 -2.49 -30.94
N GLN A 22 14.36 -3.19 -31.63
CA GLN A 22 13.29 -2.65 -32.47
C GLN A 22 12.49 -1.60 -31.72
N ARG A 23 12.64 -0.33 -32.11
CA ARG A 23 11.79 0.76 -31.63
C ARG A 23 10.42 0.54 -32.25
N PHE A 24 9.46 0.05 -31.46
CA PHE A 24 8.06 0.13 -31.82
C PHE A 24 7.73 1.60 -32.04
N ARG A 25 7.42 1.93 -33.28
CA ARG A 25 6.95 3.23 -33.71
C ARG A 25 5.55 3.38 -33.11
N LEU A 26 5.47 3.84 -31.87
CA LEU A 26 4.25 4.33 -31.24
C LEU A 26 3.88 5.61 -31.98
N ILE A 27 3.25 5.45 -33.14
CA ILE A 27 2.53 6.52 -33.82
C ILE A 27 1.35 6.86 -32.91
N THR A 28 1.59 7.79 -31.99
CA THR A 28 0.62 8.66 -31.31
C THR A 28 -0.84 8.21 -31.27
N THR A 29 -1.15 7.08 -30.62
CA THR A 29 -2.39 7.03 -29.85
C THR A 29 -2.14 7.93 -28.66
N ASN A 30 -2.75 9.13 -28.64
CA ASN A 30 -2.67 10.11 -27.56
C ASN A 30 -2.69 9.38 -26.21
N VAL A 31 -1.51 9.16 -25.64
CA VAL A 31 -1.33 8.31 -24.45
C VAL A 31 -2.13 8.90 -23.31
N THR A 32 -2.15 10.23 -23.24
CA THR A 32 -2.99 11.00 -22.31
C THR A 32 -4.48 10.76 -22.56
N GLY A 33 -4.94 10.71 -23.81
CA GLY A 33 -6.34 10.44 -24.16
C GLY A 33 -6.79 9.02 -23.83
N CYS A 34 -5.94 8.02 -24.13
CA CYS A 34 -6.19 6.63 -23.77
C CYS A 34 -6.18 6.44 -22.25
N LEU A 35 -5.18 7.00 -21.55
CA LEU A 35 -5.13 7.00 -20.09
C LEU A 35 -6.37 7.67 -19.50
N ASN A 36 -6.77 8.84 -20.01
CA ASN A 36 -7.88 9.59 -19.44
C ASN A 36 -9.22 8.87 -19.66
N SER A 37 -9.37 8.13 -20.77
CA SER A 37 -10.53 7.26 -21.03
C SER A 37 -10.57 6.05 -20.09
N CYS A 38 -9.46 5.35 -19.89
CA CYS A 38 -9.36 4.26 -18.91
C CYS A 38 -9.59 4.74 -17.48
N LEU A 39 -8.99 5.88 -17.11
CA LEU A 39 -9.11 6.49 -15.79
C LEU A 39 -10.51 7.09 -15.55
N ARG A 40 -11.29 7.38 -16.58
CA ARG A 40 -12.69 7.84 -16.43
C ARG A 40 -13.60 6.73 -15.89
N LEU A 41 -13.41 5.49 -16.35
CA LEU A 41 -14.12 4.32 -15.82
C LEU A 41 -13.55 3.91 -14.45
N ALA A 42 -12.23 3.99 -14.31
CA ALA A 42 -11.56 3.69 -13.05
C ALA A 42 -12.01 4.64 -11.94
N ARG A 43 -12.17 5.96 -12.17
CA ARG A 43 -12.49 6.94 -11.12
C ARG A 43 -13.72 6.65 -10.23
N LYS A 44 -14.67 5.82 -10.65
CA LYS A 44 -15.81 5.40 -9.81
C LYS A 44 -15.55 4.15 -8.95
N LEU A 45 -14.54 3.35 -9.29
CA LEU A 45 -14.22 2.08 -8.64
C LEU A 45 -12.78 2.04 -8.09
N SER A 46 -11.88 2.89 -8.60
CA SER A 46 -10.43 2.79 -8.47
C SER A 46 -9.95 3.04 -7.06
N MET A 47 -10.62 3.88 -6.29
CA MET A 47 -10.22 4.10 -4.90
C MET A 47 -10.57 2.88 -4.04
N MET A 48 -11.77 2.31 -4.23
CA MET A 48 -12.20 1.11 -3.50
C MET A 48 -11.40 -0.11 -3.94
N THR A 49 -11.27 -0.35 -5.25
CA THR A 49 -10.50 -1.48 -5.80
C THR A 49 -9.02 -1.37 -5.45
N LEU A 50 -8.43 -0.16 -5.46
CA LEU A 50 -7.05 0.04 -5.01
C LEU A 50 -6.91 -0.21 -3.50
N ALA A 51 -7.84 0.28 -2.70
CA ALA A 51 -7.83 0.04 -1.26
C ALA A 51 -8.01 -1.45 -0.91
N GLU A 52 -8.87 -2.16 -1.62
CA GLU A 52 -9.05 -3.61 -1.50
C GLU A 52 -7.78 -4.35 -1.91
N PHE A 53 -7.18 -4.00 -3.04
CA PHE A 53 -5.92 -4.59 -3.48
C PHE A 53 -4.79 -4.37 -2.45
N ILE A 54 -4.66 -3.15 -1.90
CA ILE A 54 -3.67 -2.84 -0.86
C ILE A 54 -3.97 -3.65 0.41
N ARG A 55 -5.23 -3.71 0.83
CA ARG A 55 -5.65 -4.48 2.00
C ARG A 55 -5.29 -5.95 1.83
N ASP A 56 -5.62 -6.55 0.70
CA ASP A 56 -5.40 -7.97 0.44
C ASP A 56 -3.89 -8.29 0.40
N MET A 57 -3.07 -7.42 -0.21
CA MET A 57 -1.61 -7.53 -0.19
C MET A 57 -1.03 -7.44 1.24
N LEU A 58 -1.52 -6.52 2.07
CA LEU A 58 -1.08 -6.38 3.45
C LEU A 58 -1.49 -7.59 4.31
N GLN A 59 -2.71 -8.10 4.11
CA GLN A 59 -3.20 -9.28 4.80
C GLN A 59 -2.38 -10.52 4.45
N LEU A 60 -2.12 -10.76 3.16
CA LEU A 60 -1.29 -11.89 2.72
C LEU A 60 0.12 -11.79 3.31
N TRP A 61 0.75 -10.62 3.20
CA TRP A 61 2.08 -10.38 3.76
C TRP A 61 2.14 -10.63 5.27
N TYR A 62 1.12 -10.19 6.01
CA TYR A 62 1.02 -10.40 7.45
C TYR A 62 0.85 -11.89 7.77
N CYS A 63 -0.05 -12.58 7.07
CA CYS A 63 -0.30 -14.01 7.26
C CYS A 63 0.96 -14.85 7.03
N ASP A 64 1.71 -14.57 5.96
CA ASP A 64 2.94 -15.28 5.64
C ASP A 64 4.02 -15.04 6.70
N ARG A 65 4.20 -13.79 7.13
CA ARG A 65 5.13 -13.42 8.21
C ARG A 65 4.75 -14.06 9.55
N HIS A 66 3.46 -14.10 9.86
CA HIS A 66 2.96 -14.73 11.07
C HIS A 66 3.23 -16.24 11.06
N ARG A 67 2.95 -16.92 9.94
CA ARG A 67 3.26 -18.35 9.77
C ARG A 67 4.75 -18.63 9.89
N ALA A 68 5.58 -17.80 9.25
CA ALA A 68 7.04 -17.92 9.35
C ALA A 68 7.52 -17.75 10.81
N ALA A 69 7.00 -16.77 11.53
CA ALA A 69 7.32 -16.55 12.94
C ALA A 69 6.88 -17.72 13.83
N GLN A 70 5.70 -18.30 13.60
CA GLN A 70 5.24 -19.50 14.32
C GLN A 70 6.12 -20.73 14.04
N SER A 71 6.66 -20.85 12.83
CA SER A 71 7.59 -21.93 12.45
C SER A 71 9.03 -21.71 12.93
N MET A 72 9.34 -20.53 13.46
CA MET A 72 10.69 -20.17 13.89
C MET A 72 11.07 -20.99 15.13
N ARG A 73 12.16 -21.77 15.01
CA ARG A 73 12.72 -22.57 16.12
C ARG A 73 13.88 -21.88 16.83
N HIS A 74 14.35 -20.76 16.31
CA HIS A 74 15.48 -20.01 16.86
C HIS A 74 15.03 -19.15 18.04
N GLN A 75 15.85 -19.09 19.08
CA GLN A 75 15.61 -18.20 20.22
C GLN A 75 15.83 -16.73 19.79
N LEU A 76 14.95 -15.86 20.28
CA LEU A 76 15.11 -14.41 20.11
C LEU A 76 16.38 -13.95 20.87
N THR A 77 17.02 -12.88 20.40
CA THR A 77 18.09 -12.26 21.19
C THR A 77 17.52 -11.63 22.46
N ASP A 78 18.31 -11.58 23.53
CA ASP A 78 17.87 -11.04 24.83
C ASP A 78 17.32 -9.61 24.70
N ALA A 79 17.90 -8.79 23.82
CA ALA A 79 17.42 -7.44 23.55
C ALA A 79 16.01 -7.42 22.95
N VAL A 80 15.74 -8.28 21.97
CA VAL A 80 14.41 -8.38 21.32
C VAL A 80 13.39 -8.96 22.29
N GLN A 81 13.76 -9.99 23.04
CA GLN A 81 12.90 -10.58 24.06
C GLN A 81 12.54 -9.55 25.15
N LEU A 82 13.48 -8.72 25.60
CA LEU A 82 13.21 -7.66 26.56
C LEU A 82 12.21 -6.62 26.03
N VAL A 83 12.34 -6.22 24.76
CA VAL A 83 11.40 -5.27 24.12
C VAL A 83 10.00 -5.88 24.04
N ILE A 84 9.89 -7.13 23.60
CA ILE A 84 8.60 -7.84 23.51
C ILE A 84 7.99 -8.02 24.89
N SER A 85 8.76 -8.47 25.89
CA SER A 85 8.27 -8.64 27.26
C SER A 85 7.74 -7.32 27.85
N LYS A 86 8.45 -6.21 27.67
CA LYS A 86 7.98 -4.88 28.09
C LYS A 86 6.71 -4.45 27.36
N CYS A 87 6.58 -4.81 26.08
CA CYS A 87 5.37 -4.53 25.31
C CYS A 87 4.18 -5.36 25.81
N ILE A 88 4.38 -6.66 26.02
CA ILE A 88 3.37 -7.56 26.56
C ILE A 88 2.93 -7.10 27.95
N GLU A 89 3.86 -6.74 28.84
CA GLU A 89 3.53 -6.23 30.17
C GLU A 89 2.64 -4.98 30.11
N LYS A 90 2.96 -4.04 29.21
CA LYS A 90 2.15 -2.83 28.98
C LYS A 90 0.78 -3.13 28.38
N CYS A 91 0.68 -4.11 27.50
CA CYS A 91 -0.56 -4.45 26.82
C CYS A 91 -1.42 -5.46 27.59
N SER A 92 -0.85 -6.19 28.56
CA SER A 92 -1.51 -7.27 29.29
C SER A 92 -2.76 -6.82 30.03
N TYR A 93 -2.77 -5.57 30.51
CA TYR A 93 -3.92 -4.98 31.21
C TYR A 93 -4.87 -4.20 30.28
N ILE A 94 -4.65 -4.24 28.96
CA ILE A 94 -5.49 -3.59 27.96
C ILE A 94 -6.44 -4.63 27.35
N THR A 95 -7.73 -4.40 27.48
CA THR A 95 -8.76 -5.22 26.84
C THR A 95 -9.57 -4.36 25.89
N VAL A 96 -9.65 -4.77 24.62
CA VAL A 96 -10.45 -4.09 23.61
C VAL A 96 -11.64 -4.98 23.26
N THR A 97 -12.84 -4.49 23.54
CA THR A 97 -14.09 -5.20 23.23
C THR A 97 -14.86 -4.44 22.16
N LEU A 98 -15.34 -5.15 21.14
CA LEU A 98 -16.25 -4.57 20.15
C LEU A 98 -17.63 -4.41 20.78
N VAL A 99 -18.16 -3.19 20.77
CA VAL A 99 -19.53 -2.89 21.24
C VAL A 99 -20.47 -2.76 20.05
N ASP A 100 -20.02 -2.11 18.98
CA ASP A 100 -20.73 -1.93 17.71
C ASP A 100 -19.71 -1.82 16.57
N TRP A 101 -20.14 -1.79 15.31
CA TRP A 101 -19.32 -1.85 14.10
C TRP A 101 -18.09 -0.92 14.12
N ASN A 102 -18.23 0.27 14.70
CA ASN A 102 -17.15 1.25 14.84
C ASN A 102 -16.90 1.69 16.29
N ILE A 103 -17.53 1.04 17.28
CA ILE A 103 -17.45 1.43 18.68
C ILE A 103 -16.71 0.35 19.46
N PHE A 104 -15.59 0.73 20.04
CA PHE A 104 -14.72 -0.13 20.82
C PHE A 104 -14.69 0.35 22.27
N LEU A 105 -14.86 -0.59 23.20
CA LEU A 105 -14.63 -0.36 24.62
C LEU A 105 -13.20 -0.78 24.94
N VAL A 106 -12.34 0.19 25.21
CA VAL A 106 -10.95 -0.03 25.62
C VAL A 106 -10.89 0.07 27.13
N LYS A 107 -10.64 -1.04 27.80
CA LYS A 107 -10.43 -1.12 29.25
C LYS A 107 -8.94 -1.20 29.55
N VAL A 108 -8.48 -0.39 30.48
CA VAL A 108 -7.09 -0.36 30.93
C VAL A 108 -7.11 -0.34 32.45
N LYS A 109 -6.80 -1.49 33.07
CA LYS A 109 -6.91 -1.68 34.54
C LYS A 109 -8.35 -1.36 35.04
N ARG A 110 -8.54 -0.20 35.67
CA ARG A 110 -9.83 0.26 36.21
C ARG A 110 -10.52 1.29 35.32
N ASP A 111 -9.78 1.88 34.40
CA ASP A 111 -10.31 2.90 33.51
C ASP A 111 -10.86 2.24 32.25
N GLN A 112 -11.89 2.86 31.68
CA GLN A 112 -12.46 2.43 30.42
C GLN A 112 -12.84 3.63 29.57
N TRP A 113 -12.62 3.51 28.26
CA TRP A 113 -12.96 4.53 27.30
C TRP A 113 -13.68 3.92 26.12
N MET A 114 -14.68 4.65 25.64
CA MET A 114 -15.37 4.32 24.42
C MET A 114 -14.69 5.07 23.27
N VAL A 115 -14.25 4.32 22.26
CA VAL A 115 -13.59 4.84 21.07
C VAL A 115 -14.51 4.57 19.88
N ASN A 116 -14.96 5.63 19.24
CA ASN A 116 -15.71 5.57 17.99
C ASN A 116 -14.76 5.86 16.82
N MET A 117 -14.44 4.84 16.04
CA MET A 117 -13.52 4.92 14.92
C MET A 117 -14.10 5.69 13.73
N LEU A 118 -15.43 5.69 13.55
CA LEU A 118 -16.10 6.40 12.46
C LEU A 118 -16.12 7.90 12.70
N GLN A 119 -16.52 8.30 13.91
CA GLN A 119 -16.59 9.71 14.31
C GLN A 119 -15.23 10.27 14.74
N LYS A 120 -14.22 9.41 14.84
CA LYS A 120 -12.91 9.73 15.39
C LYS A 120 -13.01 10.37 16.77
N THR A 121 -13.75 9.75 17.68
CA THR A 121 -13.95 10.27 19.04
C THR A 121 -13.56 9.25 20.10
N CYS A 122 -12.96 9.72 21.20
CA CYS A 122 -12.73 8.96 22.42
C CYS A 122 -13.37 9.67 23.61
N THR A 123 -13.92 8.91 24.57
CA THR A 123 -14.37 9.48 25.86
C THR A 123 -13.21 10.20 26.59
N CYS A 124 -11.98 9.73 26.39
CA CYS A 124 -10.75 10.34 26.90
C CYS A 124 -10.39 11.67 26.24
N LYS A 125 -11.06 12.06 25.15
CA LYS A 125 -10.79 13.23 24.31
C LYS A 125 -9.41 13.29 23.64
N LYS A 126 -8.48 12.38 23.96
CA LYS A 126 -7.13 12.34 23.37
C LYS A 126 -7.16 12.03 21.88
N PHE A 127 -8.02 11.10 21.46
CA PHE A 127 -8.14 10.71 20.05
C PHE A 127 -8.57 11.87 19.12
N GLN A 128 -9.21 12.90 19.68
CA GLN A 128 -9.65 14.09 18.95
C GLN A 128 -8.56 15.18 18.87
N MET A 129 -7.49 15.07 19.66
CA MET A 129 -6.40 16.05 19.68
C MET A 129 -5.22 15.65 18.78
N ASP A 130 -5.26 14.44 18.22
CA ASP A 130 -4.32 13.91 17.22
C ASP A 130 -4.96 13.96 15.82
#